data_AF-A0A846YXI2-F1
#
_entry.id   AF-A0A846YXI2-F1
#
_cell.length_a   1.000
_cell.length_b   1.000
_cell.length_c   1.000
_cell.angle_alpha   90.00
_cell.angle_beta   90.00
_cell.angle_gamma   90.00
#
_symmetry.space_group_name_H-M   'P 1'
#
loop_
_entity.id
_entity.type
_entity.pdbx_description
1 polymer ?
#
loop_
_entity_poly.entity_id
_entity_poly.type
_entity_poly.pdbx_seq_one_letter_code
_entity_poly.pdbx_strand_id
1 'polypeptide(L)'
;MTSVALGPRYREETLGGLAETEFDVLVVGGGIVGAGAALDAISRGLSVALVEARDWAAGTSSRSSKLIHGGLRYLEQRDFGLVREALRERGLLLHRLAPHLVRPVRFLYPLRNRVWERAYVSAGVTLYDTMGGSRALPRHRQLTRRGALRQAPALRPDALVGAVQYYDAQVDDARYTMMVARTAAQYGAKVATRAEVTGFLREGERVTGATVLDLEGGREISVRARRVVCATGVWTDGAQAMTGSRAAFGVRASKGVHFVVPRDRIPMETGLITRTPKSVLFIIPWGRHWLVGTTDTPHDDGPDEPVADHTDIGYLLDQANAVLRTPLTHDDIEGVYAGLRPLLSGEMDDTTRLSREHAVAEPVPGLVVVTGGKFTTYRVMAEDAIDVVAEGLDDAIPESVTARLPVLGANGFEVLWNERRRLAAESGLHVARVEHLLRRYGSCTPEVLALIADSPALGAPISGAEDYLCAEAVYAVTHEGALHLEDVLARRLRVAIEEWDGGVAAATRVAGLIAPVLGWDGEETADEIKRYARRTTEERRGGAAITEAA
;
A
#
# COMPACT_ATOMS: atom_id res chain seq x y z
N MET A 1 -21.68 -11.57 7.66
CA MET A 1 -20.43 -12.20 8.12
C MET A 1 -19.72 -11.22 9.03
N THR A 2 -19.31 -11.66 10.21
CA THR A 2 -18.45 -10.90 11.13
C THR A 2 -17.01 -10.90 10.59
N SER A 3 -16.20 -9.91 10.95
CA SER A 3 -14.78 -9.95 10.63
C SER A 3 -14.07 -11.06 11.42
N VAL A 4 -12.94 -11.56 10.92
CA VAL A 4 -12.08 -12.50 11.65
C VAL A 4 -10.98 -11.69 12.36
N ALA A 5 -10.79 -11.95 13.64
CA ALA A 5 -9.76 -11.31 14.45
C ALA A 5 -8.41 -12.00 14.22
N LEU A 6 -7.48 -11.33 13.53
CA LEU A 6 -6.13 -11.86 13.27
C LEU A 6 -5.18 -11.64 14.46
N GLY A 7 -5.59 -12.03 15.67
CA GLY A 7 -4.76 -11.91 16.87
C GLY A 7 -3.73 -13.05 17.03
N PRO A 8 -2.93 -13.06 18.11
CA PRO A 8 -1.90 -14.07 18.34
C PRO A 8 -2.43 -15.51 18.30
N ARG A 9 -3.61 -15.74 18.91
CA ARG A 9 -4.27 -17.06 18.89
C ARG A 9 -4.61 -17.53 17.48
N TYR A 10 -5.16 -16.64 16.64
CA TYR A 10 -5.47 -16.97 15.25
C TYR A 10 -4.20 -17.37 14.49
N ARG A 11 -3.10 -16.65 14.71
CA ARG A 11 -1.82 -16.95 14.07
C ARG A 11 -1.32 -18.34 14.46
N GLU A 12 -1.31 -18.67 15.75
CA GLU A 12 -0.84 -19.98 16.22
C GLU A 12 -1.71 -21.12 15.67
N GLU A 13 -3.03 -20.98 15.75
CA GLU A 13 -3.98 -21.96 15.17
C GLU A 13 -3.78 -22.12 13.65
N THR A 14 -3.49 -21.01 12.96
CA THR A 14 -3.23 -21.02 11.52
C THR A 14 -1.94 -21.76 11.20
N LEU A 15 -0.83 -21.42 11.86
CA LEU A 15 0.46 -22.08 11.64
C LEU A 15 0.42 -23.57 11.99
N GLY A 16 -0.28 -23.95 13.07
CA GLY A 16 -0.51 -25.35 13.41
C GLY A 16 -1.26 -26.11 12.31
N GLY A 17 -2.28 -25.50 11.71
CA GLY A 17 -3.07 -26.10 10.64
C GLY A 17 -2.39 -26.15 9.27
N LEU A 18 -1.34 -25.36 9.02
CA LEU A 18 -0.67 -25.30 7.71
C LEU A 18 -0.02 -26.64 7.31
N ALA A 19 0.41 -27.46 8.27
CA ALA A 19 1.01 -28.78 7.99
C ALA A 19 -0.05 -29.89 7.78
N GLU A 20 -1.28 -29.68 8.26
CA GLU A 20 -2.31 -30.72 8.35
C GLU A 20 -3.20 -30.78 7.11
N THR A 21 -3.28 -29.67 6.37
CA THR A 21 -4.17 -29.51 5.21
C THR A 21 -3.35 -29.39 3.94
N GLU A 22 -3.72 -30.16 2.91
CA GLU A 22 -3.28 -29.88 1.54
C GLU A 22 -4.21 -28.81 0.94
N PHE A 23 -3.62 -27.68 0.56
CA PHE A 23 -4.38 -26.56 -0.01
C PHE A 23 -4.48 -26.67 -1.53
N ASP A 24 -5.50 -26.07 -2.14
CA ASP A 24 -5.53 -25.89 -3.58
C ASP A 24 -4.46 -24.88 -4.01
N VAL A 25 -4.31 -23.80 -3.23
CA VAL A 25 -3.39 -22.70 -3.53
C VAL A 25 -2.61 -22.26 -2.28
N LEU A 26 -1.29 -22.26 -2.38
CA LEU A 26 -0.41 -21.53 -1.47
C LEU A 26 0.09 -20.25 -2.13
N VAL A 27 -0.20 -19.09 -1.54
CA VAL A 27 0.26 -17.79 -2.00
C VAL A 27 1.44 -17.31 -1.15
N VAL A 28 2.53 -16.93 -1.81
CA VAL A 28 3.78 -16.46 -1.19
C VAL A 28 3.93 -14.96 -1.44
N GLY A 29 3.93 -14.18 -0.35
CA GLY A 29 4.06 -12.73 -0.34
C GLY A 29 2.75 -12.01 -0.02
N GLY A 30 2.70 -11.35 1.14
CA GLY A 30 1.60 -10.54 1.66
C GLY A 30 1.61 -9.08 1.22
N GLY A 31 2.19 -8.80 0.05
CA GLY A 31 1.98 -7.54 -0.67
C GLY A 31 0.59 -7.46 -1.29
N ILE A 32 0.28 -6.35 -1.96
CA ILE A 32 -1.06 -6.11 -2.53
C ILE A 32 -1.46 -7.16 -3.57
N VAL A 33 -0.50 -7.66 -4.35
CA VAL A 33 -0.75 -8.68 -5.39
C VAL A 33 -1.07 -10.02 -4.75
N GLY A 34 -0.28 -10.49 -3.78
CA GLY A 34 -0.54 -11.76 -3.12
C GLY A 34 -1.76 -11.74 -2.21
N ALA A 35 -2.02 -10.63 -1.50
CA ALA A 35 -3.28 -10.45 -0.79
C ALA A 35 -4.49 -10.49 -1.75
N GLY A 36 -4.36 -9.85 -2.92
CA GLY A 36 -5.36 -9.91 -3.98
C GLY A 36 -5.56 -11.32 -4.53
N ALA A 37 -4.49 -12.05 -4.80
CA ALA A 37 -4.53 -13.42 -5.33
C ALA A 37 -5.18 -14.38 -4.32
N ALA A 38 -4.85 -14.24 -3.03
CA ALA A 38 -5.49 -15.02 -1.98
C ALA A 38 -6.99 -14.73 -1.88
N LEU A 39 -7.40 -13.46 -1.96
CA LEU A 39 -8.81 -13.07 -1.96
C LEU A 39 -9.54 -13.57 -3.21
N ASP A 40 -8.90 -13.50 -4.37
CA ASP A 40 -9.48 -13.99 -5.62
C ASP A 40 -9.69 -15.51 -5.57
N ALA A 41 -8.65 -16.27 -5.22
CA ALA A 41 -8.70 -17.72 -5.09
C ALA A 41 -9.78 -18.21 -4.09
N ILE A 42 -9.81 -17.66 -2.87
CA ILE A 42 -10.79 -18.08 -1.86
C ILE A 42 -12.22 -17.73 -2.30
N SER A 43 -12.41 -16.62 -3.04
CA SER A 43 -13.72 -16.21 -3.54
C SER A 43 -14.25 -17.11 -4.67
N ARG A 44 -13.37 -17.88 -5.32
CA ARG A 44 -13.71 -18.91 -6.31
C ARG A 44 -13.95 -20.28 -5.68
N GLY A 45 -13.83 -20.40 -4.35
CA GLY A 45 -14.09 -21.64 -3.62
C GLY A 45 -12.87 -22.54 -3.43
N LEU A 46 -11.67 -22.05 -3.72
CA LEU A 46 -10.41 -22.78 -3.49
C LEU A 46 -10.03 -22.74 -2.01
N SER A 47 -9.40 -23.79 -1.49
CA SER A 47 -8.72 -23.75 -0.20
C SER A 47 -7.38 -23.01 -0.33
N VAL A 48 -7.15 -22.00 0.51
CA VAL A 48 -6.03 -21.05 0.34
C VAL A 48 -5.23 -20.88 1.62
N ALA A 49 -3.91 -20.93 1.48
CA ALA A 49 -2.95 -20.41 2.45
C ALA A 49 -2.19 -19.21 1.87
N LEU A 50 -1.98 -18.15 2.67
CA LEU A 50 -1.16 -16.99 2.34
C LEU A 50 -0.11 -16.78 3.42
N VAL A 51 1.16 -16.78 3.03
CA VAL A 51 2.30 -16.58 3.95
C VAL A 51 3.11 -15.35 3.54
N GLU A 52 3.53 -14.57 4.54
CA GLU A 52 4.34 -13.36 4.39
C GLU A 52 5.52 -13.39 5.35
N ALA A 53 6.73 -13.26 4.81
CA ALA A 53 7.96 -13.33 5.59
C ALA A 53 8.07 -12.20 6.61
N ARG A 54 7.59 -11.00 6.26
CA ARG A 54 7.57 -9.83 7.13
C ARG A 54 6.14 -9.59 7.59
N ASP A 55 5.64 -8.38 7.41
CA ASP A 55 4.29 -7.95 7.79
C ASP A 55 3.49 -7.64 6.53
N TRP A 56 2.17 -7.58 6.65
CA TRP A 56 1.31 -7.15 5.57
C TRP A 56 1.79 -5.82 4.98
N ALA A 57 2.01 -5.80 3.66
CA ALA A 57 2.50 -4.65 2.92
C ALA A 57 3.91 -4.14 3.29
N ALA A 58 4.74 -4.89 4.03
CA ALA A 58 6.07 -4.42 4.47
C ALA A 58 7.05 -4.06 3.33
N GLY A 59 6.87 -4.66 2.15
CA GLY A 59 7.59 -4.33 0.93
C GLY A 59 7.05 -3.07 0.23
N THR A 60 7.05 -3.08 -1.10
CA THR A 60 6.64 -1.94 -1.95
C THR A 60 5.21 -1.44 -1.67
N SER A 61 4.30 -2.32 -1.25
CA SER A 61 2.87 -2.01 -1.06
C SER A 61 2.56 -1.05 0.10
N SER A 62 3.55 -0.61 0.88
CA SER A 62 3.41 0.46 1.88
C SER A 62 4.20 1.73 1.56
N ARG A 63 4.87 1.74 0.39
CA ARG A 63 5.89 2.73 -0.02
C ARG A 63 5.60 3.33 -1.41
N SER A 64 4.32 3.40 -1.79
CA SER A 64 3.91 4.04 -3.04
C SER A 64 3.71 5.55 -2.89
N SER A 65 3.34 6.24 -3.97
CA SER A 65 2.86 7.63 -3.90
C SER A 65 1.49 7.78 -3.22
N LYS A 66 0.88 6.69 -2.74
CA LYS A 66 -0.44 6.70 -2.07
C LYS A 66 -1.58 7.16 -2.97
N LEU A 67 -1.47 6.85 -4.26
CA LEU A 67 -2.45 7.20 -5.29
C LEU A 67 -2.96 5.97 -6.01
N ILE A 68 -4.27 5.96 -6.23
CA ILE A 68 -4.93 5.10 -7.21
C ILE A 68 -5.07 5.95 -8.48
N HIS A 69 -4.00 5.98 -9.28
CA HIS A 69 -3.93 6.81 -10.48
C HIS A 69 -4.19 6.01 -11.75
N GLY A 70 -4.96 6.60 -12.68
CA GLY A 70 -5.24 6.04 -14.00
C GLY A 70 -4.11 6.21 -15.02
N GLY A 71 -3.02 6.88 -14.62
CA GLY A 71 -1.82 6.95 -15.45
C GLY A 71 -1.87 7.98 -16.58
N LEU A 72 -2.19 9.24 -16.29
CA LEU A 72 -2.27 10.32 -17.30
C LEU A 72 -1.03 10.41 -18.22
N ARG A 73 0.17 10.16 -17.69
CA ARG A 73 1.43 10.12 -18.47
C ARG A 73 1.43 9.04 -19.57
N TYR A 74 0.80 7.90 -19.33
CA TYR A 74 0.76 6.78 -20.29
C TYR A 74 -0.12 7.11 -21.51
N LEU A 75 -0.99 8.13 -21.42
CA LEU A 75 -1.67 8.65 -22.63
C LEU A 75 -0.69 9.25 -23.64
N GLU A 76 0.40 9.88 -23.17
CA GLU A 76 1.42 10.41 -24.07
C GLU A 76 2.17 9.28 -24.81
N GLN A 77 2.24 8.10 -24.19
CA GLN A 77 2.82 6.89 -24.77
C GLN A 77 1.83 6.11 -25.66
N ARG A 78 0.59 6.59 -25.79
CA ARG A 78 -0.51 5.98 -26.57
C ARG A 78 -0.97 4.61 -26.03
N ASP A 79 -0.73 4.32 -24.76
CA ASP A 79 -1.17 3.08 -24.10
C ASP A 79 -2.60 3.21 -23.57
N PHE A 80 -3.56 3.30 -24.48
CA PHE A 80 -4.96 3.55 -24.12
C PHE A 80 -5.63 2.39 -23.37
N GLY A 81 -5.25 1.14 -23.65
CA GLY A 81 -5.82 -0.03 -22.97
C GLY A 81 -5.52 0.00 -21.47
N LEU A 82 -4.25 0.23 -21.15
CA LEU A 82 -3.73 0.34 -19.79
C LEU A 82 -4.36 1.50 -19.02
N VAL A 83 -4.48 2.68 -19.65
CA VAL A 83 -5.16 3.81 -19.01
C VAL A 83 -6.64 3.49 -18.76
N ARG A 84 -7.32 2.84 -19.70
CA ARG A 84 -8.73 2.44 -19.54
C ARG A 84 -8.90 1.45 -18.38
N GLU A 85 -8.03 0.45 -18.28
CA GLU A 85 -8.05 -0.54 -17.21
C GLU A 85 -7.83 0.11 -15.84
N ALA A 86 -6.76 0.91 -15.71
CA ALA A 86 -6.47 1.61 -14.46
C ALA A 86 -7.61 2.57 -14.04
N LEU A 87 -8.24 3.25 -15.01
CA LEU A 87 -9.40 4.11 -14.76
C LEU A 87 -10.64 3.33 -14.32
N ARG A 88 -10.88 2.14 -14.89
CA ARG A 88 -11.97 1.23 -14.50
C ARG A 88 -11.75 0.73 -13.07
N GLU A 89 -10.55 0.25 -12.75
CA GLU A 89 -10.20 -0.23 -11.42
C GLU A 89 -10.32 0.89 -10.37
N ARG A 90 -9.85 2.10 -10.70
CA ARG A 90 -10.05 3.29 -9.85
C ARG A 90 -11.54 3.54 -9.56
N GLY A 91 -12.41 3.40 -10.56
CA GLY A 91 -13.85 3.54 -10.39
C GLY A 91 -14.44 2.48 -9.45
N LEU A 92 -14.01 1.22 -9.58
CA LEU A 92 -14.41 0.14 -8.68
C LEU A 92 -13.97 0.43 -7.24
N LEU A 93 -12.71 0.83 -7.07
CA LEU A 93 -12.11 1.15 -5.77
C LEU A 93 -12.85 2.28 -5.04
N LEU A 94 -13.15 3.37 -5.76
CA LEU A 94 -13.85 4.53 -5.21
C LEU A 94 -15.28 4.25 -4.76
N HIS A 95 -16.03 3.42 -5.49
CA HIS A 95 -17.49 3.33 -5.31
C HIS A 95 -17.98 2.02 -4.76
N ARG A 96 -17.20 0.95 -4.88
CA ARG A 96 -17.65 -0.39 -4.53
C ARG A 96 -16.68 -1.10 -3.62
N LEU A 97 -15.41 -1.18 -4.01
CA LEU A 97 -14.47 -2.08 -3.35
C LEU A 97 -14.02 -1.52 -2.00
N ALA A 98 -13.67 -0.23 -1.91
CA ALA A 98 -13.22 0.37 -0.66
C ALA A 98 -13.52 1.89 -0.57
N PRO A 99 -14.80 2.30 -0.61
CA PRO A 99 -15.20 3.72 -0.54
C PRO A 99 -14.74 4.43 0.75
N HIS A 100 -14.47 3.67 1.81
CA HIS A 100 -13.95 4.19 3.08
C HIS A 100 -12.46 4.55 3.01
N LEU A 101 -11.66 3.80 2.24
CA LEU A 101 -10.20 3.98 2.14
C LEU A 101 -9.77 4.80 0.92
N VAL A 102 -10.48 4.66 -0.20
CA VAL A 102 -10.10 5.30 -1.46
C VAL A 102 -10.95 6.53 -1.68
N ARG A 103 -10.32 7.70 -1.84
CA ARG A 103 -11.02 8.98 -1.93
C ARG A 103 -10.57 9.83 -3.12
N PRO A 104 -11.47 10.65 -3.67
CA PRO A 104 -11.09 11.65 -4.67
C PRO A 104 -10.03 12.62 -4.12
N VAL A 105 -9.00 12.87 -4.92
CA VAL A 105 -8.01 13.93 -4.68
C VAL A 105 -7.93 14.84 -5.91
N ARG A 106 -7.81 16.14 -5.65
CA ARG A 106 -7.70 17.17 -6.69
C ARG A 106 -6.24 17.46 -6.98
N PHE A 107 -5.91 17.58 -8.27
CA PHE A 107 -4.60 18.00 -8.74
C PHE A 107 -4.69 19.23 -9.63
N LEU A 108 -3.75 20.14 -9.45
CA LEU A 108 -3.45 21.20 -10.39
C LEU A 108 -2.27 20.81 -11.26
N TYR A 109 -2.46 20.93 -12.57
CA TYR A 109 -1.41 20.90 -13.57
C TYR A 109 -1.15 22.34 -14.03
N PRO A 110 -0.06 23.00 -13.60
CA PRO A 110 0.27 24.36 -14.02
C PRO A 110 0.70 24.38 -15.49
N LEU A 111 0.20 25.36 -16.24
CA LEU A 111 0.53 25.56 -17.66
C LEU A 111 1.57 26.68 -17.79
N ARG A 112 2.55 26.51 -18.68
CA ARG A 112 3.56 27.53 -19.02
C ARG A 112 3.21 28.30 -20.29
N ASN A 113 2.56 27.65 -21.25
CA ASN A 113 2.18 28.26 -22.52
C ASN A 113 0.66 28.45 -22.62
N ARG A 114 0.24 29.66 -22.99
CA ARG A 114 -1.18 30.08 -22.89
C ARG A 114 -2.12 29.30 -23.81
N VAL A 115 -1.66 28.99 -25.02
CA VAL A 115 -2.52 28.52 -26.12
C VAL A 115 -2.30 27.04 -26.41
N TRP A 116 -1.12 26.66 -26.92
CA TRP A 116 -0.89 25.30 -27.40
C TRP A 116 -0.93 24.27 -26.26
N GLU A 117 -0.28 24.55 -25.13
CA GLU A 117 -0.20 23.61 -24.01
C GLU A 117 -1.57 23.46 -23.34
N ARG A 118 -2.32 24.57 -23.23
CA ARG A 118 -3.70 24.52 -22.76
C ARG A 118 -4.54 23.60 -23.65
N ALA A 119 -4.49 23.77 -24.98
CA ALA A 119 -5.25 22.92 -25.89
C ALA A 119 -4.83 21.44 -25.78
N TYR A 120 -3.53 21.17 -25.77
CA TYR A 120 -2.96 19.82 -25.67
C TYR A 120 -3.34 19.11 -24.37
N VAL A 121 -3.07 19.73 -23.22
CA VAL A 121 -3.39 19.15 -21.90
C VAL A 121 -4.90 19.00 -21.73
N SER A 122 -5.70 19.96 -22.20
CA SER A 122 -7.16 19.83 -22.16
C SER A 122 -7.66 18.63 -22.96
N ALA A 123 -7.11 18.40 -24.16
CA ALA A 123 -7.47 17.25 -24.98
C ALA A 123 -7.10 15.93 -24.28
N GLY A 124 -5.87 15.84 -23.74
CA GLY A 124 -5.42 14.66 -23.00
C GLY A 124 -6.26 14.36 -21.76
N VAL A 125 -6.57 15.37 -20.95
CA VAL A 125 -7.40 15.20 -19.74
C VAL A 125 -8.88 14.96 -20.10
N THR A 126 -9.39 15.53 -21.20
CA THR A 126 -10.73 15.19 -21.71
C THR A 126 -10.82 13.72 -22.11
N LEU A 127 -9.78 13.21 -22.77
CA LEU A 127 -9.68 11.80 -23.11
C LEU A 127 -9.61 10.93 -21.84
N TYR A 128 -8.78 11.32 -20.88
CA TYR A 128 -8.67 10.66 -19.57
C TYR A 128 -10.01 10.59 -18.82
N ASP A 129 -10.76 11.70 -18.79
CA ASP A 129 -12.08 11.78 -18.12
C ASP A 129 -13.14 10.89 -18.78
N THR A 130 -13.00 10.60 -20.08
CA THR A 130 -14.00 9.81 -20.84
C THR A 130 -13.64 8.32 -20.94
N MET A 131 -12.36 7.96 -20.82
CA MET A 131 -11.89 6.58 -20.96
C MET A 131 -12.31 5.65 -19.82
N GLY A 132 -12.53 6.17 -18.61
CA GLY A 132 -12.90 5.37 -17.43
C GLY A 132 -14.36 4.89 -17.39
N GLY A 133 -15.18 5.24 -18.39
CA GLY A 133 -16.60 4.87 -18.41
C GLY A 133 -17.47 5.75 -17.52
N SER A 134 -18.34 5.14 -16.70
CA SER A 134 -19.26 5.85 -15.78
C SER A 134 -18.48 6.85 -14.92
N ARG A 135 -18.99 8.09 -14.81
CA ARG A 135 -18.27 9.22 -14.20
C ARG A 135 -18.05 9.01 -12.70
N ALA A 136 -16.97 8.30 -12.36
CA ALA A 136 -16.56 8.08 -10.98
C ALA A 136 -16.07 9.37 -10.28
N LEU A 137 -15.50 10.29 -11.06
CA LEU A 137 -14.94 11.55 -10.58
C LEU A 137 -15.52 12.75 -11.34
N PRO A 138 -15.51 13.95 -10.72
CA PRO A 138 -15.87 15.19 -11.41
C PRO A 138 -14.96 15.46 -12.62
N ARG A 139 -15.52 16.12 -13.64
CA ARG A 139 -14.75 16.54 -14.84
C ARG A 139 -13.68 17.57 -14.51
N HIS A 140 -12.62 17.55 -15.31
CA HIS A 140 -11.57 18.56 -15.24
C HIS A 140 -12.10 19.98 -15.51
N ARG A 141 -11.39 20.96 -14.97
CA ARG A 141 -11.72 22.38 -15.09
C ARG A 141 -10.50 23.18 -15.53
N GLN A 142 -10.74 24.15 -16.40
CA GLN A 142 -9.74 25.14 -16.78
C GLN A 142 -9.73 26.29 -15.78
N LEU A 143 -8.55 26.61 -15.27
CA LEU A 143 -8.36 27.75 -14.38
C LEU A 143 -7.53 28.84 -15.06
N THR A 144 -7.94 30.09 -14.83
CA THR A 144 -7.11 31.26 -15.10
C THR A 144 -5.97 31.30 -14.09
N ARG A 145 -4.89 32.04 -14.38
CA ARG A 145 -3.79 32.25 -13.42
C ARG A 145 -4.29 32.72 -12.04
N ARG A 146 -5.22 33.68 -12.03
CA ARG A 146 -5.85 34.16 -10.79
C ARG A 146 -6.64 33.06 -10.08
N GLY A 147 -7.38 32.23 -10.83
CA GLY A 147 -8.13 31.10 -10.25
C GLY A 147 -7.23 30.03 -9.65
N ALA A 148 -6.13 29.69 -10.34
CA ALA A 148 -5.16 28.71 -9.86
C ALA A 148 -4.43 29.20 -8.60
N LEU A 149 -3.96 30.45 -8.58
CA LEU A 149 -3.28 31.04 -7.41
C LEU A 149 -4.20 31.23 -6.20
N ARG A 150 -5.53 31.31 -6.38
CA ARG A 150 -6.47 31.28 -5.25
C ARG A 150 -6.50 29.91 -4.56
N GLN A 151 -6.42 28.83 -5.33
CA GLN A 151 -6.43 27.46 -4.78
C GLN A 151 -5.04 27.00 -4.31
N ALA A 152 -4.00 27.58 -4.89
CA ALA A 152 -2.61 27.26 -4.60
C ALA A 152 -1.75 28.52 -4.42
N PRO A 153 -1.97 29.31 -3.35
CA PRO A 153 -1.22 30.55 -3.11
C PRO A 153 0.28 30.31 -2.85
N ALA A 154 0.65 29.09 -2.44
CA ALA A 154 2.04 28.67 -2.32
C ALA A 154 2.81 28.67 -3.64
N LEU A 155 2.15 28.64 -4.81
CA LEU A 155 2.85 28.69 -6.09
C LEU A 155 3.39 30.08 -6.39
N ARG A 156 4.56 30.12 -7.04
CA ARG A 156 5.12 31.35 -7.58
C ARG A 156 4.19 31.94 -8.63
N PRO A 157 3.94 33.26 -8.62
CA PRO A 157 3.07 33.88 -9.61
C PRO A 157 3.55 33.71 -11.06
N ASP A 158 4.86 33.58 -11.30
CA ASP A 158 5.47 33.42 -12.63
C ASP A 158 5.64 31.94 -13.03
N ALA A 159 5.37 30.98 -12.16
CA ALA A 159 5.46 29.55 -12.48
C ALA A 159 4.32 29.06 -13.40
N LEU A 160 3.26 29.85 -13.59
CA LEU A 160 2.09 29.47 -14.39
C LEU A 160 1.40 30.64 -15.09
N VAL A 161 0.87 30.38 -16.29
CA VAL A 161 -0.04 31.28 -17.02
C VAL A 161 -1.51 30.87 -16.86
N GLY A 162 -1.76 29.75 -16.20
CA GLY A 162 -3.06 29.14 -15.89
C GLY A 162 -2.86 27.70 -15.43
N ALA A 163 -3.93 26.96 -15.18
CA ALA A 163 -3.82 25.56 -14.79
C ALA A 163 -5.01 24.74 -15.31
N VAL A 164 -4.80 23.43 -15.42
CA VAL A 164 -5.87 22.44 -15.53
C VAL A 164 -6.03 21.78 -14.18
N GLN A 165 -7.24 21.78 -13.64
CA GLN A 165 -7.59 21.01 -12.45
C GLN A 165 -8.23 19.70 -12.89
N TYR A 166 -7.73 18.57 -12.42
CA TYR A 166 -8.33 17.26 -12.63
C TYR A 166 -8.39 16.46 -11.33
N TYR A 167 -9.03 15.30 -11.39
CA TYR A 167 -9.23 14.44 -10.23
C TYR A 167 -8.53 13.09 -10.44
N ASP A 168 -7.92 12.61 -9.37
CA ASP A 168 -7.48 11.23 -9.22
C ASP A 168 -7.99 10.68 -7.88
N ALA A 169 -7.47 9.55 -7.44
CA ALA A 169 -7.80 8.99 -6.13
C ALA A 169 -6.56 8.76 -5.25
N GLN A 170 -6.75 8.89 -3.94
CA GLN A 170 -5.76 8.65 -2.90
C GLN A 170 -6.18 7.46 -2.05
N VAL A 171 -5.19 6.72 -1.53
CA VAL A 171 -5.37 5.55 -0.67
C VAL A 171 -4.26 5.47 0.38
N ASP A 172 -4.55 4.97 1.57
CA ASP A 172 -3.54 4.42 2.47
C ASP A 172 -3.21 2.99 1.99
N ASP A 173 -2.11 2.84 1.26
CA ASP A 173 -1.73 1.60 0.57
C ASP A 173 -1.47 0.42 1.53
N ALA A 174 -0.82 0.67 2.66
CA ALA A 174 -0.57 -0.34 3.69
C ALA A 174 -1.88 -0.82 4.33
N ARG A 175 -2.74 0.15 4.71
CA ARG A 175 -4.08 -0.15 5.25
C ARG A 175 -4.91 -0.95 4.26
N TYR A 176 -4.94 -0.53 2.99
CA TYR A 176 -5.70 -1.20 1.95
C TYR A 176 -5.23 -2.65 1.75
N THR A 177 -3.93 -2.86 1.60
CA THR A 177 -3.34 -4.20 1.42
C THR A 177 -3.72 -5.15 2.56
N MET A 178 -3.62 -4.67 3.80
CA MET A 178 -4.00 -5.46 4.96
C MET A 178 -5.50 -5.74 5.00
N MET A 179 -6.37 -4.79 4.66
CA MET A 179 -7.82 -5.03 4.60
C MET A 179 -8.17 -6.06 3.53
N VAL A 180 -7.43 -6.14 2.41
CA VAL A 180 -7.58 -7.21 1.42
C VAL A 180 -7.21 -8.57 2.03
N ALA A 181 -6.06 -8.68 2.71
CA ALA A 181 -5.66 -9.93 3.38
C ALA A 181 -6.66 -10.38 4.45
N ARG A 182 -7.16 -9.43 5.27
CA ARG A 182 -8.22 -9.68 6.25
C ARG A 182 -9.53 -10.11 5.61
N THR A 183 -9.85 -9.57 4.43
CA THR A 183 -11.03 -9.99 3.66
C THR A 183 -10.86 -11.44 3.19
N ALA A 184 -9.68 -11.83 2.70
CA ALA A 184 -9.42 -13.23 2.34
C ALA A 184 -9.59 -14.16 3.55
N ALA A 185 -9.06 -13.77 4.72
CA ALA A 185 -9.25 -14.51 5.96
C ALA A 185 -10.71 -14.61 6.41
N GLN A 186 -11.50 -13.55 6.21
CA GLN A 186 -12.95 -13.55 6.47
C GLN A 186 -13.69 -14.62 5.65
N TYR A 187 -13.23 -14.90 4.43
CA TYR A 187 -13.79 -15.97 3.59
C TYR A 187 -13.18 -17.34 3.83
N GLY A 188 -12.25 -17.48 4.79
CA GLY A 188 -11.70 -18.76 5.22
C GLY A 188 -10.26 -19.02 4.78
N ALA A 189 -9.60 -18.11 4.07
CA ALA A 189 -8.18 -18.24 3.78
C ALA A 189 -7.35 -18.28 5.07
N LYS A 190 -6.33 -19.13 5.10
CA LYS A 190 -5.37 -19.22 6.20
C LYS A 190 -4.24 -18.24 5.94
N VAL A 191 -4.15 -17.16 6.71
CA VAL A 191 -3.18 -16.08 6.46
C VAL A 191 -2.20 -15.95 7.62
N ALA A 192 -0.90 -15.87 7.36
CA ALA A 192 0.13 -15.73 8.41
C ALA A 192 1.26 -14.78 7.99
N THR A 193 1.59 -13.85 8.88
CA THR A 193 2.80 -13.01 8.82
C THR A 193 3.95 -13.65 9.61
N ARG A 194 5.16 -13.15 9.40
CA ARG A 194 6.39 -13.69 9.99
C ARG A 194 6.54 -15.18 9.66
N ALA A 195 6.17 -15.55 8.44
CA ALA A 195 6.15 -16.91 7.91
C ALA A 195 6.88 -16.88 6.56
N GLU A 196 8.17 -17.18 6.59
CA GLU A 196 9.07 -17.07 5.43
C GLU A 196 9.13 -18.37 4.66
N VAL A 197 8.91 -18.33 3.34
CA VAL A 197 9.18 -19.48 2.48
C VAL A 197 10.68 -19.58 2.24
N THR A 198 11.29 -20.68 2.69
CA THR A 198 12.73 -20.95 2.58
C THR A 198 13.07 -21.96 1.48
N GLY A 199 12.06 -22.62 0.90
CA GLY A 199 12.23 -23.54 -0.23
C GLY A 199 10.91 -24.12 -0.73
N PHE A 200 10.93 -24.76 -1.90
CA PHE A 200 9.76 -25.41 -2.49
C PHE A 200 9.77 -26.93 -2.28
N LEU A 201 8.61 -27.50 -1.97
CA LEU A 201 8.40 -28.95 -1.96
C LEU A 201 8.21 -29.43 -3.39
N ARG A 202 8.73 -30.62 -3.71
CA ARG A 202 8.77 -31.14 -5.07
C ARG A 202 8.46 -32.62 -5.18
N GLU A 203 7.77 -32.97 -6.26
CA GLU A 203 7.59 -34.33 -6.75
C GLU A 203 8.02 -34.38 -8.23
N GLY A 204 9.22 -34.92 -8.48
CA GLY A 204 9.86 -34.78 -9.79
C GLY A 204 10.15 -33.32 -10.12
N GLU A 205 9.69 -32.85 -11.27
CA GLU A 205 9.83 -31.45 -11.71
C GLU A 205 8.72 -30.53 -11.18
N ARG A 206 7.66 -31.10 -10.60
CA ARG A 206 6.49 -30.34 -10.14
C ARG A 206 6.69 -29.81 -8.73
N VAL A 207 6.34 -28.55 -8.52
CA VAL A 207 6.21 -27.93 -7.19
C VAL A 207 4.86 -28.33 -6.57
N THR A 208 4.91 -28.86 -5.35
CA THR A 208 3.75 -29.40 -4.61
C THR A 208 3.54 -28.72 -3.24
N GLY A 209 4.18 -27.57 -3.04
CA GLY A 209 4.11 -26.82 -1.78
C GLY A 209 5.38 -26.06 -1.47
N ALA A 210 5.55 -25.67 -0.21
CA ALA A 210 6.74 -24.97 0.27
C ALA A 210 7.10 -25.33 1.71
N THR A 211 8.38 -25.16 2.05
CA THR A 211 8.85 -25.10 3.43
C THR A 211 8.73 -23.67 3.94
N VAL A 212 8.05 -23.50 5.06
CA VAL A 212 7.79 -22.21 5.70
C VAL A 212 8.45 -22.19 7.07
N LEU A 213 9.30 -21.19 7.32
CA LEU A 213 9.90 -20.91 8.62
C LEU A 213 9.05 -19.87 9.37
N ASP A 214 8.54 -20.25 10.54
CA ASP A 214 7.96 -19.31 11.50
C ASP A 214 9.08 -18.50 12.17
N LEU A 215 9.16 -17.20 11.86
CA LEU A 215 10.22 -16.32 12.37
C LEU A 215 10.02 -15.93 13.85
N GLU A 216 8.84 -16.13 14.42
CA GLU A 216 8.57 -15.87 15.84
C GLU A 216 8.90 -17.10 16.70
N GLY A 217 8.47 -18.29 16.26
CA GLY A 217 8.63 -19.54 17.01
C GLY A 217 9.83 -20.40 16.59
N GLY A 218 10.46 -20.12 15.45
CA GLY A 218 11.59 -20.89 14.90
C GLY A 218 11.21 -22.25 14.30
N ARG A 219 9.91 -22.56 14.16
CA ARG A 219 9.42 -23.84 13.63
C ARG A 219 9.45 -23.82 12.10
N GLU A 220 10.00 -24.88 11.51
CA GLU A 220 9.82 -25.18 10.08
C GLU A 220 8.54 -26.00 9.84
N ILE A 221 7.79 -25.63 8.82
CA ILE A 221 6.48 -26.18 8.48
C ILE A 221 6.47 -26.53 6.99
N SER A 222 6.21 -27.81 6.67
CA SER A 222 5.99 -28.22 5.28
C SER A 222 4.53 -28.03 4.90
N VAL A 223 4.24 -27.07 4.04
CA VAL A 223 2.89 -26.74 3.57
C VAL A 223 2.69 -27.36 2.20
N ARG A 224 1.75 -28.29 2.08
CA ARG A 224 1.41 -28.91 0.79
C ARG A 224 0.34 -28.10 0.06
N ALA A 225 0.51 -27.93 -1.24
CA ALA A 225 -0.50 -27.32 -2.09
C ALA A 225 -0.47 -27.85 -3.52
N ARG A 226 -1.64 -27.97 -4.15
CA ARG A 226 -1.76 -28.39 -5.56
C ARG A 226 -1.07 -27.42 -6.52
N ARG A 227 -1.07 -26.12 -6.17
CA ARG A 227 -0.45 -25.00 -6.89
C ARG A 227 0.14 -23.99 -5.90
N VAL A 228 1.26 -23.36 -6.27
CA VAL A 228 1.91 -22.29 -5.51
C VAL A 228 1.94 -21.01 -6.36
N VAL A 229 1.57 -19.87 -5.78
CA VAL A 229 1.63 -18.55 -6.41
C VAL A 229 2.68 -17.70 -5.73
N CYS A 230 3.75 -17.35 -6.44
CA CYS A 230 4.76 -16.41 -6.00
C CYS A 230 4.39 -14.98 -6.43
N ALA A 231 3.98 -14.17 -5.46
CA ALA A 231 3.66 -12.76 -5.60
C ALA A 231 4.63 -11.88 -4.78
N THR A 232 5.92 -12.17 -4.89
CA THR A 232 6.98 -11.61 -4.03
C THR A 232 7.54 -10.28 -4.51
N GLY A 233 6.99 -9.68 -5.58
CA GLY A 233 7.35 -8.31 -6.00
C GLY A 233 8.84 -8.18 -6.36
N VAL A 234 9.57 -7.30 -5.69
CA VAL A 234 11.02 -7.11 -5.96
C VAL A 234 11.89 -8.31 -5.52
N TRP A 235 11.34 -9.24 -4.74
CA TRP A 235 11.99 -10.50 -4.36
C TRP A 235 11.71 -11.65 -5.35
N THR A 236 11.11 -11.37 -6.50
CA THR A 236 10.76 -12.40 -7.51
C THR A 236 11.99 -13.21 -7.94
N ASP A 237 13.12 -12.57 -8.21
CA ASP A 237 14.32 -13.27 -8.68
C ASP A 237 14.87 -14.24 -7.63
N GLY A 238 14.87 -13.84 -6.35
CA GLY A 238 15.23 -14.73 -5.24
C GLY A 238 14.28 -15.93 -5.12
N ALA A 239 12.97 -15.67 -5.26
CA ALA A 239 11.96 -16.74 -5.24
C ALA A 239 12.12 -17.72 -6.41
N GLN A 240 12.39 -17.22 -7.63
CA GLN A 240 12.66 -18.06 -8.79
C GLN A 240 13.96 -18.86 -8.60
N ALA A 241 15.01 -18.26 -8.02
CA ALA A 241 16.28 -18.94 -7.77
C ALA A 241 16.13 -20.17 -6.85
N MET A 242 15.20 -20.14 -5.89
CA MET A 242 14.88 -21.30 -5.03
C MET A 242 14.37 -22.52 -5.83
N THR A 243 13.92 -22.33 -7.07
CA THR A 243 13.52 -23.43 -7.95
C THR A 243 14.72 -24.13 -8.58
N GLY A 244 15.90 -23.51 -8.66
CA GLY A 244 17.03 -24.06 -9.42
C GLY A 244 16.74 -24.25 -10.93
N SER A 245 15.63 -23.71 -11.42
CA SER A 245 15.26 -23.67 -12.84
C SER A 245 15.57 -22.31 -13.44
N ARG A 246 15.55 -22.20 -14.78
CA ARG A 246 15.69 -20.91 -15.45
C ARG A 246 14.53 -19.99 -15.05
N ALA A 247 14.83 -18.75 -14.69
CA ALA A 247 13.82 -17.74 -14.41
C ALA A 247 13.00 -17.44 -15.68
N ALA A 248 11.68 -17.33 -15.56
CA ALA A 248 10.79 -17.01 -16.69
C ALA A 248 11.00 -15.57 -17.18
N PHE A 249 11.40 -14.67 -16.28
CA PHE A 249 11.74 -13.27 -16.54
C PHE A 249 12.60 -12.73 -15.39
N GLY A 250 13.35 -11.65 -15.65
CA GLY A 250 14.14 -10.95 -14.63
C GLY A 250 13.43 -9.70 -14.09
N VAL A 251 13.67 -9.36 -12.83
CA VAL A 251 13.11 -8.16 -12.20
C VAL A 251 14.21 -7.14 -11.91
N ARG A 252 14.11 -5.97 -12.56
CA ARG A 252 14.95 -4.82 -12.22
C ARG A 252 14.24 -3.91 -11.23
N ALA A 253 14.89 -3.62 -10.10
CA ALA A 253 14.37 -2.67 -9.14
C ALA A 253 14.64 -1.22 -9.56
N SER A 254 13.65 -0.35 -9.40
CA SER A 254 13.83 1.11 -9.44
C SER A 254 13.37 1.75 -8.13
N LYS A 255 14.24 2.53 -7.51
CA LYS A 255 14.00 3.25 -6.26
C LYS A 255 13.17 4.52 -6.52
N GLY A 256 12.10 4.65 -5.74
CA GLY A 256 11.28 5.84 -5.64
C GLY A 256 11.26 6.36 -4.21
N VAL A 257 11.58 7.64 -4.04
CA VAL A 257 11.66 8.32 -2.75
C VAL A 257 10.56 9.37 -2.64
N HIS A 258 10.01 9.48 -1.43
CA HIS A 258 9.13 10.57 -1.03
C HIS A 258 9.56 11.14 0.31
N PHE A 259 9.32 12.43 0.50
CA PHE A 259 9.41 13.06 1.81
C PHE A 259 8.05 13.67 2.22
N VAL A 260 7.89 13.87 3.52
CA VAL A 260 6.71 14.39 4.17
C VAL A 260 7.05 15.74 4.81
N VAL A 261 6.18 16.73 4.61
CA VAL A 261 6.27 18.04 5.27
C VAL A 261 4.93 18.44 5.87
N PRO A 262 4.91 19.29 6.90
CA PRO A 262 3.65 19.70 7.51
C PRO A 262 2.78 20.52 6.55
N ARG A 263 1.46 20.45 6.74
CA ARG A 263 0.45 21.03 5.82
C ARG A 263 0.66 22.52 5.55
N ASP A 264 1.05 23.27 6.58
CA ASP A 264 1.18 24.72 6.59
C ASP A 264 2.42 25.23 5.84
N ARG A 265 3.43 24.38 5.63
CA ARG A 265 4.63 24.71 4.81
C ARG A 265 4.28 24.98 3.35
N ILE A 266 3.24 24.35 2.83
CA ILE A 266 2.76 24.54 1.46
C ILE A 266 1.28 24.97 1.51
N PRO A 267 0.97 26.26 1.67
CA PRO A 267 -0.42 26.73 1.76
C PRO A 267 -1.15 26.56 0.42
N MET A 268 -1.83 25.43 0.24
CA MET A 268 -2.65 25.08 -0.93
C MET A 268 -3.84 24.20 -0.51
N GLU A 269 -4.92 24.20 -1.30
CA GLU A 269 -6.12 23.37 -1.05
C GLU A 269 -6.20 22.10 -1.92
N THR A 270 -5.26 21.96 -2.85
CA THR A 270 -5.26 20.96 -3.92
C THR A 270 -3.84 20.47 -4.12
N GLY A 271 -3.69 19.21 -4.53
CA GLY A 271 -2.39 18.68 -4.92
C GLY A 271 -1.84 19.38 -6.16
N LEU A 272 -0.55 19.20 -6.39
CA LEU A 272 0.17 19.68 -7.56
C LEU A 272 0.75 18.48 -8.32
N ILE A 273 0.71 18.54 -9.64
CA ILE A 273 1.53 17.70 -10.51
C ILE A 273 2.32 18.62 -11.45
N THR A 274 3.63 18.41 -11.56
CA THR A 274 4.49 19.15 -12.49
C THR A 274 5.42 18.19 -13.22
N ARG A 275 5.82 18.55 -14.44
CA ARG A 275 6.88 17.84 -15.16
C ARG A 275 8.24 18.20 -14.57
N THR A 276 9.12 17.22 -14.48
CA THR A 276 10.53 17.38 -14.18
C THR A 276 11.37 16.92 -15.39
N PRO A 277 12.69 17.17 -15.42
CA PRO A 277 13.54 16.69 -16.51
C PRO A 277 13.52 15.16 -16.65
N LYS A 278 13.33 14.42 -15.55
CA LYS A 278 13.37 12.95 -15.51
C LYS A 278 11.98 12.31 -15.54
N SER A 279 10.96 12.94 -14.94
CA SER A 279 9.64 12.32 -14.70
C SER A 279 8.58 13.38 -14.36
N VAL A 280 7.69 13.07 -13.42
CA VAL A 280 6.72 13.99 -12.83
C VAL A 280 6.93 14.09 -11.32
N LEU A 281 6.73 15.28 -10.77
CA LEU A 281 6.69 15.54 -9.34
C LEU A 281 5.24 15.74 -8.94
N PHE A 282 4.84 15.08 -7.87
CA PHE A 282 3.60 15.24 -7.16
C PHE A 282 3.84 15.90 -5.81
N ILE A 283 2.95 16.83 -5.45
CA ILE A 283 2.77 17.32 -4.10
C ILE A 283 1.34 16.95 -3.71
N ILE A 284 1.19 15.94 -2.86
CA ILE A 284 -0.07 15.24 -2.61
C ILE A 284 -0.55 15.58 -1.20
N PRO A 285 -1.80 16.04 -1.02
CA PRO A 285 -2.33 16.28 0.32
C PRO A 285 -2.41 14.95 1.08
N TRP A 286 -1.93 14.88 2.32
CA TRP A 286 -1.94 13.65 3.14
C TRP A 286 -2.28 13.99 4.59
N GLY A 287 -3.57 13.97 4.95
CA GLY A 287 -4.00 14.41 6.28
C GLY A 287 -3.52 15.83 6.60
N ARG A 288 -2.77 15.99 7.69
CA ARG A 288 -2.12 17.23 8.11
C ARG A 288 -0.73 17.46 7.47
N HIS A 289 -0.43 16.77 6.39
CA HIS A 289 0.87 16.77 5.73
C HIS A 289 0.75 16.96 4.21
N TRP A 290 1.91 17.09 3.58
CA TRP A 290 2.11 16.93 2.15
C TRP A 290 3.11 15.82 1.89
N LEU A 291 2.78 14.92 0.97
CA LEU A 291 3.71 13.95 0.40
C LEU A 291 4.31 14.54 -0.88
N VAL A 292 5.64 14.63 -0.94
CA VAL A 292 6.37 15.17 -2.09
C VAL A 292 7.23 14.07 -2.70
N GLY A 293 7.04 13.78 -3.98
CA GLY A 293 7.78 12.74 -4.69
C GLY A 293 7.31 12.56 -6.14
N THR A 294 7.82 11.63 -6.92
CA THR A 294 8.83 10.62 -6.57
C THR A 294 10.10 10.79 -7.40
N THR A 295 11.19 10.18 -6.93
CA THR A 295 12.35 9.83 -7.78
C THR A 295 12.09 8.55 -8.59
N ASP A 296 12.98 8.26 -9.53
CA ASP A 296 13.00 7.03 -10.35
C ASP A 296 14.48 6.74 -10.66
N THR A 297 15.16 6.07 -9.74
CA THR A 297 16.60 5.79 -9.80
C THR A 297 16.87 4.28 -9.81
N PRO A 298 17.73 3.76 -10.70
CA PRO A 298 18.13 2.35 -10.65
C PRO A 298 18.67 1.96 -9.27
N HIS A 299 18.37 0.74 -8.82
CA HIS A 299 18.81 0.23 -7.52
C HIS A 299 19.36 -1.18 -7.66
N ASP A 300 20.61 -1.38 -7.22
CA ASP A 300 21.34 -2.64 -7.38
C ASP A 300 21.69 -3.31 -6.04
N ASP A 301 21.50 -2.63 -4.89
CA ASP A 301 21.89 -3.09 -3.54
C ASP A 301 20.88 -4.09 -2.90
N GLY A 302 20.19 -4.87 -3.74
CA GLY A 302 19.19 -5.84 -3.28
C GLY A 302 17.87 -5.23 -2.77
N PRO A 303 16.86 -6.08 -2.50
CA PRO A 303 15.48 -5.62 -2.26
C PRO A 303 15.16 -5.19 -0.82
N ASP A 304 16.00 -5.53 0.16
CA ASP A 304 15.61 -5.54 1.57
C ASP A 304 15.57 -4.17 2.26
N GLU A 305 16.44 -3.24 1.84
CA GLU A 305 16.62 -1.94 2.50
C GLU A 305 16.83 -0.78 1.51
N PRO A 306 15.80 -0.39 0.74
CA PRO A 306 15.88 0.85 0.00
C PRO A 306 15.86 2.03 0.98
N VAL A 307 16.93 2.81 0.97
CA VAL A 307 17.08 4.04 1.76
C VAL A 307 17.15 5.24 0.81
N ALA A 308 16.50 6.33 1.20
CA ALA A 308 16.61 7.60 0.50
C ALA A 308 17.97 8.23 0.77
N ASP A 309 18.66 8.68 -0.28
CA ASP A 309 19.93 9.39 -0.13
C ASP A 309 19.75 10.92 -0.26
N HIS A 310 20.79 11.67 0.09
CA HIS A 310 20.79 13.13 0.02
C HIS A 310 20.58 13.66 -1.40
N THR A 311 21.01 12.90 -2.42
CA THR A 311 20.84 13.28 -3.83
C THR A 311 19.37 13.18 -4.22
N ASP A 312 18.67 12.13 -3.78
CA ASP A 312 17.23 11.97 -3.98
C ASP A 312 16.45 13.12 -3.34
N ILE A 313 16.73 13.41 -2.06
CA ILE A 313 16.03 14.47 -1.29
C ILE A 313 16.32 15.85 -1.89
N GLY A 314 17.59 16.16 -2.16
CA GLY A 314 18.00 17.42 -2.77
C GLY A 314 17.34 17.64 -4.13
N TYR A 315 17.30 16.61 -4.98
CA TYR A 315 16.60 16.69 -6.26
C TYR A 315 15.09 16.99 -6.08
N LEU A 316 14.40 16.33 -5.15
CA LEU A 316 12.98 16.58 -4.91
C LEU A 316 12.73 17.99 -4.36
N LEU A 317 13.57 18.48 -3.44
CA LEU A 317 13.53 19.85 -2.94
C LEU A 317 13.72 20.86 -4.08
N ASP A 318 14.71 20.66 -4.95
CA ASP A 318 14.95 21.52 -6.11
C ASP A 318 13.73 21.58 -7.04
N GLN A 319 13.13 20.43 -7.35
CA GLN A 319 11.95 20.37 -8.22
C GLN A 319 10.73 21.04 -7.58
N ALA A 320 10.53 20.88 -6.26
CA ALA A 320 9.46 21.56 -5.52
C ALA A 320 9.69 23.08 -5.47
N ASN A 321 10.91 23.51 -5.12
CA ASN A 321 11.28 24.91 -4.96
C ASN A 321 11.31 25.68 -6.28
N ALA A 322 11.41 25.00 -7.41
CA ALA A 322 11.25 25.62 -8.73
C ALA A 322 9.86 26.27 -8.91
N VAL A 323 8.82 25.74 -8.26
CA VAL A 323 7.42 26.19 -8.41
C VAL A 323 6.84 26.84 -7.16
N LEU A 324 7.42 26.58 -5.98
CA LEU A 324 6.98 27.14 -4.70
C LEU A 324 7.52 28.56 -4.47
N ARG A 325 6.68 29.41 -3.89
CA ARG A 325 7.00 30.80 -3.53
C ARG A 325 7.93 30.86 -2.33
N THR A 326 7.64 30.05 -1.32
CA THR A 326 8.47 29.87 -0.14
C THR A 326 9.20 28.55 -0.32
N PRO A 327 10.54 28.55 -0.47
CA PRO A 327 11.31 27.33 -0.61
C PRO A 327 11.19 26.46 0.65
N LEU A 328 11.12 25.15 0.44
CA LEU A 328 11.30 24.14 1.45
C LEU A 328 12.81 23.88 1.65
N THR A 329 13.16 23.52 2.87
CA THR A 329 14.51 23.15 3.30
C THR A 329 14.51 21.75 3.89
N HIS A 330 15.69 21.19 4.16
CA HIS A 330 15.80 19.91 4.86
C HIS A 330 15.13 19.94 6.25
N ASP A 331 15.18 21.09 6.93
CA ASP A 331 14.58 21.30 8.25
C ASP A 331 13.04 21.26 8.22
N ASP A 332 12.43 21.32 7.04
CA ASP A 332 10.98 21.22 6.87
C ASP A 332 10.48 19.77 6.75
N ILE A 333 11.38 18.79 6.67
CA ILE A 333 11.06 17.38 6.42
C ILE A 333 10.80 16.64 7.73
N GLU A 334 9.58 16.15 7.91
CA GLU A 334 9.14 15.33 9.05
C GLU A 334 9.50 13.86 8.89
N GLY A 335 9.36 13.35 7.67
CA GLY A 335 9.49 11.93 7.36
C GLY A 335 9.96 11.67 5.94
N VAL A 336 10.62 10.54 5.74
CA VAL A 336 11.11 10.09 4.43
C VAL A 336 10.84 8.60 4.29
N TYR A 337 10.47 8.16 3.10
CA TYR A 337 10.44 6.73 2.78
C TYR A 337 10.87 6.48 1.36
N ALA A 338 11.47 5.30 1.14
CA ALA A 338 11.89 4.83 -0.17
C ALA A 338 11.32 3.43 -0.44
N GLY A 339 10.80 3.23 -1.65
CA GLY A 339 10.27 1.95 -2.12
C GLY A 339 10.91 1.53 -3.43
N LEU A 340 10.88 0.23 -3.71
CA LEU A 340 11.40 -0.34 -4.96
C LEU A 340 10.24 -0.78 -5.85
N ARG A 341 10.29 -0.37 -7.12
CA ARG A 341 9.33 -0.78 -8.15
C ARG A 341 9.88 -2.01 -8.87
N PRO A 342 9.15 -3.13 -8.91
CA PRO A 342 9.56 -4.30 -9.70
C PRO A 342 9.28 -4.03 -11.17
N LEU A 343 10.32 -3.75 -11.95
CA LEU A 343 10.21 -3.56 -13.40
C LEU A 343 10.61 -4.84 -14.12
N LEU A 344 9.80 -5.27 -15.08
CA LEU A 344 10.11 -6.42 -15.93
C LEU A 344 11.36 -6.14 -16.79
N SER A 345 12.25 -7.12 -16.90
CA SER A 345 13.49 -7.06 -17.68
C SER A 345 13.88 -8.44 -18.25
N GLY A 346 14.67 -8.45 -19.33
CA GLY A 346 15.23 -9.69 -19.94
C GLY A 346 14.43 -10.27 -21.11
N GLU A 347 14.96 -11.35 -21.69
CA GLU A 347 14.25 -12.22 -22.66
C GLU A 347 13.24 -13.10 -21.91
N MET A 348 12.03 -13.20 -22.46
CA MET A 348 10.89 -13.89 -21.84
C MET A 348 10.63 -15.22 -22.56
N ASP A 349 10.26 -16.25 -21.80
CA ASP A 349 9.88 -17.55 -22.37
C ASP A 349 8.49 -17.50 -23.04
N ASP A 350 8.30 -18.30 -24.10
CA ASP A 350 7.09 -18.33 -24.95
C ASP A 350 5.77 -18.65 -24.20
N THR A 351 5.85 -19.24 -23.00
CA THR A 351 4.70 -19.58 -22.14
C THR A 351 4.25 -18.43 -21.23
N THR A 352 4.88 -17.26 -21.32
CA THR A 352 4.58 -16.10 -20.47
C THR A 352 3.34 -15.35 -20.96
N ARG A 353 2.31 -15.22 -20.09
CA ARG A 353 1.19 -14.31 -20.35
C ARG A 353 1.61 -12.90 -19.99
N LEU A 354 1.80 -12.11 -21.04
CA LEU A 354 2.18 -10.72 -20.89
C LEU A 354 0.95 -9.80 -20.94
N SER A 355 0.70 -9.10 -19.84
CA SER A 355 0.03 -7.80 -19.90
C SER A 355 1.09 -6.73 -20.19
N ARG A 356 0.70 -5.60 -20.78
CA ARG A 356 1.65 -4.50 -21.03
C ARG A 356 2.30 -3.96 -19.73
N GLU A 357 1.77 -4.30 -18.56
CA GLU A 357 2.20 -3.80 -17.25
C GLU A 357 2.78 -4.88 -16.33
N HIS A 358 2.28 -6.12 -16.39
CA HIS A 358 2.65 -7.23 -15.51
C HIS A 358 2.82 -8.52 -16.31
N ALA A 359 3.57 -9.46 -15.74
CA ALA A 359 3.76 -10.79 -16.30
C ALA A 359 3.24 -11.84 -15.33
N VAL A 360 2.58 -12.85 -15.90
CA VAL A 360 2.23 -14.10 -15.21
C VAL A 360 2.83 -15.25 -16.00
N ALA A 361 3.58 -16.12 -15.33
CA ALA A 361 4.18 -17.31 -15.94
C ALA A 361 4.12 -18.51 -15.00
N GLU A 362 4.20 -19.70 -15.57
CA GLU A 362 4.43 -20.95 -14.85
C GLU A 362 5.82 -21.49 -15.24
N PRO A 363 6.92 -21.01 -14.62
CA PRO A 363 8.28 -21.42 -14.99
C PRO A 363 8.55 -22.91 -14.78
N VAL A 364 7.89 -23.51 -13.79
CA VAL A 364 7.93 -24.95 -13.52
C VAL A 364 6.52 -25.44 -13.19
N PRO A 365 6.17 -26.69 -13.52
CA PRO A 365 4.85 -27.22 -13.23
C PRO A 365 4.47 -27.02 -11.76
N GLY A 366 3.29 -26.47 -11.49
CA GLY A 366 2.78 -26.22 -10.14
C GLY A 366 3.18 -24.87 -9.53
N LEU A 367 4.08 -24.10 -10.14
CA LEU A 367 4.52 -22.79 -9.63
C LEU A 367 4.13 -21.66 -10.57
N VAL A 368 3.18 -20.82 -10.16
CA VAL A 368 2.79 -19.59 -10.86
C VAL A 368 3.55 -18.41 -10.27
N VAL A 369 4.14 -17.57 -11.10
CA VAL A 369 4.86 -16.35 -10.70
C VAL A 369 4.16 -15.14 -11.30
N VAL A 370 3.91 -14.13 -10.48
CA VAL A 370 3.33 -12.84 -10.91
C VAL A 370 4.21 -11.68 -10.45
N THR A 371 4.56 -10.78 -11.38
CA THR A 371 5.36 -9.59 -11.07
C THR A 371 5.06 -8.42 -11.98
N GLY A 372 5.58 -7.24 -11.63
CA GLY A 372 5.34 -5.99 -12.34
C GLY A 372 4.06 -5.28 -11.88
N GLY A 373 3.42 -4.58 -12.81
CA GLY A 373 2.13 -3.93 -12.62
C GLY A 373 2.14 -2.72 -11.69
N LYS A 374 0.96 -2.37 -11.19
CA LYS A 374 0.72 -1.21 -10.32
C LYS A 374 -0.23 -1.56 -9.20
N PHE A 375 -0.17 -0.78 -8.13
CA PHE A 375 -1.16 -0.86 -7.05
C PHE A 375 -2.58 -0.65 -7.58
N THR A 376 -2.82 0.26 -8.54
CA THR A 376 -4.15 0.51 -9.11
C THR A 376 -4.77 -0.73 -9.77
N THR A 377 -3.96 -1.57 -10.44
CA THR A 377 -4.40 -2.70 -11.26
C THR A 377 -4.22 -4.05 -10.57
N TYR A 378 -3.87 -4.06 -9.27
CA TYR A 378 -3.56 -5.27 -8.51
C TYR A 378 -4.63 -6.37 -8.61
N ARG A 379 -5.92 -6.00 -8.69
CA ARG A 379 -7.04 -6.95 -8.77
C ARG A 379 -7.01 -7.73 -10.08
N VAL A 380 -6.71 -7.06 -11.18
CA VAL A 380 -6.55 -7.70 -12.50
C VAL A 380 -5.33 -8.61 -12.49
N MET A 381 -4.21 -8.16 -11.90
CA MET A 381 -3.03 -9.00 -11.75
C MET A 381 -3.29 -10.28 -10.94
N ALA A 382 -4.08 -10.15 -9.87
CA ALA A 382 -4.50 -11.28 -9.04
C ALA A 382 -5.44 -12.23 -9.81
N GLU A 383 -6.43 -11.68 -10.52
CA GLU A 383 -7.34 -12.42 -11.39
C GLU A 383 -6.57 -13.24 -12.42
N ASP A 384 -5.63 -12.62 -13.15
CA ASP A 384 -4.81 -13.28 -14.16
C ASP A 384 -3.93 -14.40 -13.57
N ALA A 385 -3.36 -14.19 -12.37
CA ALA A 385 -2.55 -15.19 -11.69
C ALA A 385 -3.38 -16.41 -11.29
N ILE A 386 -4.59 -16.18 -10.77
CA ILE A 386 -5.49 -17.26 -10.35
C ILE A 386 -6.15 -17.95 -11.55
N ASP A 387 -6.34 -17.26 -12.68
CA ASP A 387 -6.77 -17.91 -13.92
C ASP A 387 -5.74 -18.96 -14.38
N VAL A 388 -4.44 -18.66 -14.31
CA VAL A 388 -3.36 -19.64 -14.60
C VAL A 388 -3.33 -20.78 -13.58
N VAL A 389 -3.64 -20.50 -12.31
CA VAL A 389 -3.81 -21.54 -11.29
C VAL A 389 -4.95 -22.47 -11.68
N ALA A 390 -6.12 -21.90 -12.01
CA ALA A 390 -7.34 -22.63 -12.33
C ALA A 390 -7.19 -23.53 -13.57
N GLU A 391 -6.49 -23.07 -14.61
CA GLU A 391 -6.21 -23.88 -15.80
C GLU A 391 -5.39 -25.15 -15.52
N GLY A 392 -4.60 -25.14 -14.43
CA GLY A 392 -3.79 -26.28 -14.01
C GLY A 392 -4.44 -27.16 -12.95
N LEU A 393 -5.71 -26.92 -12.62
CA LEU A 393 -6.53 -27.76 -11.74
C LEU A 393 -7.55 -28.54 -12.59
N ASP A 394 -7.86 -29.77 -12.20
CA ASP A 394 -8.81 -30.64 -12.93
C ASP A 394 -10.28 -30.21 -12.74
N ASP A 395 -10.55 -29.35 -11.77
CA ASP A 395 -11.88 -28.91 -11.37
C ASP A 395 -12.33 -27.68 -12.17
N ALA A 396 -13.62 -27.60 -12.47
CA ALA A 396 -14.20 -26.40 -13.09
C ALA A 396 -14.28 -25.26 -12.05
N ILE A 397 -13.22 -24.46 -11.96
CA ILE A 397 -13.12 -23.34 -11.02
C ILE A 397 -13.97 -22.16 -11.53
N PRO A 398 -14.85 -21.57 -10.69
CA PRO A 398 -15.60 -20.36 -11.03
C PRO A 398 -14.73 -19.16 -11.47
N GLU A 399 -15.32 -18.28 -12.29
CA GLU A 399 -14.71 -16.99 -12.64
C GLU A 399 -14.55 -16.06 -11.43
N SER A 400 -13.63 -15.08 -11.54
CA SER A 400 -13.44 -14.06 -10.51
C SER A 400 -14.71 -13.28 -10.22
N VAL A 401 -15.01 -13.11 -8.93
CA VAL A 401 -16.07 -12.22 -8.44
C VAL A 401 -15.52 -10.94 -7.81
N THR A 402 -14.19 -10.74 -7.80
CA THR A 402 -13.53 -9.68 -7.03
C THR A 402 -13.89 -8.27 -7.48
N ALA A 403 -14.26 -8.07 -8.75
CA ALA A 403 -14.77 -6.78 -9.25
C ALA A 403 -16.12 -6.35 -8.61
N ARG A 404 -16.76 -7.27 -7.89
CA ARG A 404 -18.01 -7.04 -7.15
C ARG A 404 -17.89 -7.26 -5.65
N LEU A 405 -16.72 -7.68 -5.17
CA LEU A 405 -16.48 -8.07 -3.78
C LEU A 405 -15.89 -6.89 -3.00
N PRO A 406 -16.65 -6.24 -2.12
CA PRO A 406 -16.14 -5.14 -1.30
C PRO A 406 -15.15 -5.66 -0.25
N VAL A 407 -14.04 -4.95 -0.07
CA VAL A 407 -13.09 -5.29 1.01
C VAL A 407 -13.75 -5.01 2.36
N LEU A 408 -13.25 -5.68 3.40
CA LEU A 408 -13.68 -5.48 4.77
C LEU A 408 -13.72 -3.97 5.10
N GLY A 409 -14.76 -3.53 5.81
CA GLY A 409 -15.01 -2.12 6.08
C GLY A 409 -15.82 -1.36 5.01
N ALA A 410 -15.92 -1.86 3.77
CA ALA A 410 -16.66 -1.19 2.71
C ALA A 410 -18.19 -1.34 2.82
N ASN A 411 -18.66 -2.54 3.17
CA ASN A 411 -20.08 -2.83 3.27
C ASN A 411 -20.74 -1.99 4.36
N GLY A 412 -21.79 -1.23 4.01
CA GLY A 412 -22.53 -0.37 4.93
C GLY A 412 -21.82 0.93 5.31
N PHE A 413 -20.65 1.24 4.72
CA PHE A 413 -19.88 2.45 5.06
C PHE A 413 -20.70 3.74 4.97
N GLU A 414 -21.44 3.95 3.88
CA GLU A 414 -22.24 5.18 3.68
C GLU A 414 -23.32 5.36 4.76
N VAL A 415 -23.90 4.25 5.25
CA VAL A 415 -24.88 4.30 6.34
C VAL A 415 -24.19 4.76 7.63
N LEU A 416 -23.08 4.13 8.00
CA LEU A 416 -22.31 4.49 9.19
C LEU A 416 -21.74 5.92 9.10
N TRP A 417 -21.34 6.36 7.90
CA TRP A 417 -20.89 7.72 7.66
C TRP A 417 -21.98 8.74 7.96
N ASN A 418 -23.22 8.47 7.56
CA ASN A 418 -24.36 9.33 7.87
C ASN A 418 -24.71 9.32 9.38
N GLU A 419 -24.44 8.21 10.07
CA GLU A 419 -24.67 8.04 11.50
C GLU A 419 -23.52 8.52 12.39
N ARG A 420 -22.42 9.04 11.82
CA ARG A 420 -21.19 9.43 12.55
C ARG A 420 -21.41 10.34 13.77
N ARG A 421 -22.43 11.21 13.74
CA ARG A 421 -22.79 12.06 14.89
C ARG A 421 -23.44 11.28 16.03
N ARG A 422 -24.25 10.27 15.71
CA ARG A 422 -24.82 9.35 16.69
C ARG A 422 -23.72 8.50 17.32
N LEU A 423 -22.85 7.91 16.49
CA LEU A 423 -21.69 7.14 16.95
C LEU A 423 -20.77 7.97 17.86
N ALA A 424 -20.56 9.25 17.54
CA ALA A 424 -19.80 10.18 18.38
C ALA A 424 -20.46 10.41 19.75
N ALA A 425 -21.78 10.63 19.78
CA ALA A 425 -22.51 10.80 21.02
C ALA A 425 -22.50 9.53 21.89
N GLU A 426 -22.66 8.35 21.29
CA GLU A 426 -22.66 7.06 21.99
C GLU A 426 -21.27 6.69 22.54
N SER A 427 -20.21 6.97 21.79
CA SER A 427 -18.83 6.66 22.20
C SER A 427 -18.19 7.72 23.10
N GLY A 428 -18.81 8.89 23.24
CA GLY A 428 -18.21 10.05 23.94
C GLY A 428 -17.03 10.69 23.19
N LEU A 429 -16.77 10.29 21.94
CA LEU A 429 -15.70 10.85 21.12
C LEU A 429 -16.17 12.08 20.34
N HIS A 430 -15.23 12.98 20.03
CA HIS A 430 -15.50 14.05 19.08
C HIS A 430 -15.79 13.50 17.68
N VAL A 431 -16.73 14.11 16.94
CA VAL A 431 -17.15 13.63 15.60
C VAL A 431 -15.99 13.45 14.63
N ALA A 432 -14.96 14.30 14.70
CA ALA A 432 -13.77 14.19 13.86
C ALA A 432 -12.97 12.90 14.11
N ARG A 433 -12.97 12.37 15.34
CA ARG A 433 -12.33 11.09 15.68
C ARG A 433 -13.12 9.92 15.12
N VAL A 434 -14.45 9.97 15.20
CA VAL A 434 -15.31 8.97 14.56
C VAL A 434 -15.15 9.01 13.04
N GLU A 435 -15.07 10.20 12.44
CA GLU A 435 -14.79 10.34 11.01
C GLU A 435 -13.44 9.75 10.61
N HIS A 436 -12.40 9.94 11.44
CA HIS A 436 -11.09 9.30 11.26
C HIS A 436 -11.20 7.76 11.30
N LEU A 437 -11.85 7.20 12.31
CA LEU A 437 -12.04 5.75 12.42
C LEU A 437 -12.83 5.19 11.24
N LEU A 438 -13.95 5.80 10.86
CA LEU A 438 -14.74 5.39 9.69
C LEU A 438 -13.91 5.42 8.41
N ARG A 439 -12.99 6.38 8.30
CA ARG A 439 -12.08 6.56 7.17
C ARG A 439 -10.91 5.58 7.15
N ARG A 440 -10.62 4.87 8.24
CA ARG A 440 -9.55 3.86 8.32
C ARG A 440 -10.08 2.43 8.39
N TYR A 441 -11.22 2.24 9.04
CA TYR A 441 -11.79 0.92 9.38
C TYR A 441 -13.16 0.68 8.74
N GLY A 442 -13.82 1.72 8.23
CA GLY A 442 -15.14 1.58 7.60
C GLY A 442 -16.14 0.94 8.57
N SER A 443 -16.82 -0.10 8.13
CA SER A 443 -17.74 -0.90 8.97
C SER A 443 -17.10 -1.75 10.07
N CYS A 444 -15.77 -1.80 10.18
CA CYS A 444 -15.09 -2.31 11.37
C CYS A 444 -14.96 -1.27 12.49
N THR A 445 -15.35 0.00 12.27
CA THR A 445 -15.31 1.05 13.30
C THR A 445 -16.01 0.66 14.61
N PRO A 446 -17.20 0.00 14.60
CA PRO A 446 -17.84 -0.44 15.84
C PRO A 446 -16.98 -1.40 16.68
N GLU A 447 -16.10 -2.20 16.08
CA GLU A 447 -15.17 -3.08 16.81
C GLU A 447 -14.12 -2.25 17.57
N VAL A 448 -13.62 -1.17 16.97
CA VAL A 448 -12.70 -0.23 17.63
C VAL A 448 -13.42 0.53 18.75
N LEU A 449 -14.66 0.95 18.52
CA LEU A 449 -15.47 1.62 19.54
C LEU A 449 -15.82 0.69 20.70
N ALA A 450 -15.98 -0.62 20.46
CA ALA A 450 -16.20 -1.61 21.51
C ALA A 450 -15.00 -1.70 22.47
N LEU A 451 -13.76 -1.64 21.95
CA LEU A 451 -12.56 -1.57 22.80
C LEU A 451 -12.59 -0.34 23.73
N ILE A 452 -13.10 0.80 23.25
CA ILE A 452 -13.24 2.03 24.04
C ILE A 452 -14.37 1.88 25.07
N ALA A 453 -15.46 1.21 24.71
CA ALA A 453 -16.55 0.95 25.65
C ALA A 453 -16.08 0.04 26.81
N ASP A 454 -15.28 -0.99 26.50
CA ASP A 454 -14.71 -1.91 27.49
C ASP A 454 -13.63 -1.23 28.36
N SER A 455 -12.84 -0.34 27.77
CA SER A 455 -11.81 0.43 28.47
C SER A 455 -11.81 1.89 27.99
N PRO A 456 -12.53 2.80 28.68
CA PRO A 456 -12.67 4.20 28.26
C PRO A 456 -11.35 4.96 28.09
N ALA A 457 -10.28 4.54 28.78
CA ALA A 457 -8.95 5.11 28.62
C ALA A 457 -8.37 4.90 27.21
N LEU A 458 -8.83 3.89 26.47
CA LEU A 458 -8.41 3.65 25.08
C LEU A 458 -8.96 4.70 24.10
N GLY A 459 -9.97 5.48 24.50
CA GLY A 459 -10.48 6.61 23.73
C GLY A 459 -9.57 7.84 23.77
N ALA A 460 -8.50 7.83 24.56
CA ALA A 460 -7.53 8.92 24.60
C ALA A 460 -6.57 8.89 23.39
N PRO A 461 -6.12 10.05 22.88
CA PRO A 461 -5.03 10.12 21.92
C PRO A 461 -3.74 9.45 22.42
N ILE A 462 -2.94 8.92 21.50
CA ILE A 462 -1.59 8.43 21.80
C ILE A 462 -0.66 9.65 21.95
N SER A 463 0.06 9.73 23.07
CA SER A 463 1.05 10.78 23.30
C SER A 463 2.18 10.69 22.28
N GLY A 464 2.49 11.79 21.59
CA GLY A 464 3.47 11.82 20.50
C GLY A 464 2.96 11.25 19.17
N ALA A 465 1.64 11.06 19.04
CA ALA A 465 0.94 10.62 17.82
C ALA A 465 -0.55 10.96 17.93
N GLU A 466 -0.87 12.24 18.18
CA GLU A 466 -2.18 12.67 18.66
C GLU A 466 -3.34 12.46 17.66
N ASP A 467 -3.07 12.10 16.40
CA ASP A 467 -4.07 11.71 15.37
C ASP A 467 -4.74 10.39 15.70
N TYR A 468 -4.02 9.54 16.42
CA TYR A 468 -4.41 8.17 16.65
C TYR A 468 -4.88 7.98 18.08
N LEU A 469 -5.88 7.13 18.25
CA LEU A 469 -6.39 6.73 19.57
C LEU A 469 -5.64 5.51 20.08
N CYS A 470 -5.52 5.39 21.40
CA CYS A 470 -4.93 4.20 22.03
C CYS A 470 -5.64 2.90 21.60
N ALA A 471 -6.96 2.97 21.35
CA ALA A 471 -7.74 1.86 20.82
C ALA A 471 -7.26 1.34 19.46
N GLU A 472 -6.73 2.20 18.58
CA GLU A 472 -6.24 1.80 17.26
C GLU A 472 -4.98 0.92 17.37
N ALA A 473 -4.11 1.19 18.35
CA ALA A 473 -2.95 0.37 18.64
C ALA A 473 -3.33 -1.01 19.17
N VAL A 474 -4.31 -1.08 20.08
CA VAL A 474 -4.84 -2.36 20.60
C VAL A 474 -5.55 -3.14 19.49
N TYR A 475 -6.32 -2.45 18.64
CA TYR A 475 -6.99 -3.08 17.50
C TYR A 475 -5.99 -3.70 16.52
N ALA A 476 -4.86 -3.03 16.27
CA ALA A 476 -3.81 -3.52 15.38
C ALA A 476 -3.33 -4.94 15.75
N VAL A 477 -3.13 -5.21 17.04
CA VAL A 477 -2.61 -6.51 17.53
C VAL A 477 -3.72 -7.54 17.79
N THR A 478 -4.95 -7.10 18.04
CA THR A 478 -6.07 -8.00 18.31
C THR A 478 -6.78 -8.47 17.03
N HIS A 479 -6.83 -7.63 16.00
CA HIS A 479 -7.65 -7.88 14.80
C HIS A 479 -6.87 -7.83 13.48
N GLU A 480 -5.66 -7.26 13.47
CA GLU A 480 -4.96 -6.91 12.23
C GLU A 480 -3.59 -7.57 12.05
N GLY A 481 -3.24 -8.53 12.92
CA GLY A 481 -2.04 -9.35 12.80
C GLY A 481 -0.73 -8.58 12.99
N ALA A 482 -0.75 -7.43 13.67
CA ALA A 482 0.49 -6.78 14.10
C ALA A 482 1.14 -7.61 15.21
N LEU A 483 2.44 -7.86 15.09
CA LEU A 483 3.22 -8.65 16.04
C LEU A 483 4.35 -7.85 16.69
N HIS A 484 4.81 -6.76 16.06
CA HIS A 484 5.87 -5.90 16.58
C HIS A 484 5.46 -4.44 16.65
N LEU A 485 6.25 -3.64 17.37
CA LEU A 485 5.98 -2.22 17.53
C LEU A 485 6.01 -1.46 16.19
N GLU A 486 6.90 -1.87 15.28
CA GLU A 486 7.00 -1.30 13.93
C GLU A 486 5.76 -1.56 13.07
N ASP A 487 5.10 -2.71 13.23
CA ASP A 487 3.89 -3.07 12.52
C ASP A 487 2.79 -2.03 12.83
N VAL A 488 2.69 -1.66 14.10
CA VAL A 488 1.73 -0.67 14.59
C VAL A 488 2.12 0.73 14.11
N LEU A 489 3.32 1.20 14.46
CA LEU A 489 3.70 2.60 14.25
C LEU A 489 3.94 2.95 12.77
N ALA A 490 4.59 2.07 11.99
CA ALA A 490 4.94 2.39 10.61
C ALA A 490 3.78 2.12 9.63
N ARG A 491 3.00 1.06 9.86
CA ARG A 491 2.01 0.58 8.88
C ARG A 491 0.57 0.78 9.32
N ARG A 492 0.21 0.47 10.58
CA ARG A 492 -1.19 0.62 11.04
C ARG A 492 -1.53 2.06 11.33
N LEU A 493 -0.62 2.80 11.94
CA LEU A 493 -0.83 4.18 12.35
C LEU A 493 -0.03 5.17 11.50
N ARG A 494 0.87 4.76 10.59
CA ARG A 494 1.64 5.69 9.73
C ARG A 494 2.50 6.74 10.47
N VAL A 495 2.56 6.70 11.80
CA VAL A 495 3.30 7.59 12.70
C VAL A 495 4.77 7.74 12.28
N ALA A 496 5.40 6.66 11.82
CA ALA A 496 6.81 6.68 11.44
C ALA A 496 7.18 7.74 10.38
N ILE A 497 6.23 8.14 9.53
CA ILE A 497 6.43 9.18 8.51
C ILE A 497 5.67 10.46 8.78
N GLU A 498 4.83 10.49 9.83
CA GLU A 498 3.93 11.59 10.16
C GLU A 498 4.43 12.43 11.35
N GLU A 499 5.38 11.92 12.13
CA GLU A 499 5.90 12.60 13.32
C GLU A 499 7.37 12.98 13.17
N TRP A 500 7.74 14.14 13.74
CA TRP A 500 9.10 14.71 13.70
C TRP A 500 10.17 13.84 14.34
N ASP A 501 9.82 12.95 15.26
CA ASP A 501 10.72 11.98 15.88
C ASP A 501 10.56 10.56 15.31
N GLY A 502 9.72 10.39 14.29
CA GLY A 502 9.39 9.10 13.68
C GLY A 502 8.57 8.21 14.61
N GLY A 503 7.90 8.78 15.61
CA GLY A 503 7.09 8.05 16.58
C GLY A 503 7.87 7.49 17.76
N VAL A 504 9.11 7.89 17.98
CA VAL A 504 9.93 7.40 19.12
C VAL A 504 9.30 7.80 20.46
N ALA A 505 8.71 8.98 20.59
CA ALA A 505 7.97 9.40 21.77
C ALA A 505 6.70 8.57 21.99
N ALA A 506 6.02 8.15 20.91
CA ALA A 506 4.84 7.30 20.98
C ALA A 506 5.17 5.84 21.32
N ALA A 507 6.39 5.38 21.01
CA ALA A 507 6.83 3.99 21.15
C ALA A 507 6.55 3.40 22.54
N THR A 508 6.93 4.12 23.60
CA THR A 508 6.74 3.63 24.98
C THR A 508 5.26 3.47 25.33
N ARG A 509 4.43 4.43 24.95
CA ARG A 509 2.99 4.37 25.22
C ARG A 509 2.32 3.24 24.44
N VAL A 510 2.67 3.07 23.17
CA VAL A 510 2.11 2.01 22.33
C VAL A 510 2.55 0.64 22.80
N ALA A 511 3.84 0.45 23.10
CA ALA A 511 4.37 -0.80 23.64
C ALA A 511 3.64 -1.21 24.93
N GLY A 512 3.43 -0.28 25.86
CA GLY A 512 2.68 -0.56 27.09
C GLY A 512 1.21 -0.95 26.89
N LEU A 513 0.59 -0.57 25.75
CA LEU A 513 -0.78 -0.95 25.41
C LEU A 513 -0.84 -2.35 24.76
N ILE A 514 0.14 -2.69 23.93
CA ILE A 514 0.12 -3.91 23.12
C ILE A 514 0.83 -5.09 23.79
N ALA A 515 1.82 -4.84 24.64
CA ALA A 515 2.60 -5.87 25.33
C ALA A 515 1.72 -6.90 26.06
N PRO A 516 0.70 -6.51 26.85
CA PRO A 516 -0.16 -7.48 27.52
C PRO A 516 -0.98 -8.36 26.57
N VAL A 517 -1.28 -7.85 25.36
CA VAL A 517 -2.05 -8.58 24.35
C VAL A 517 -1.17 -9.58 23.61
N LEU A 518 0.08 -9.19 23.32
CA LEU A 518 1.07 -10.02 22.63
C LEU A 518 1.77 -11.00 23.58
N GLY A 519 1.66 -10.81 24.89
CA GLY A 519 2.32 -11.65 25.89
C GLY A 519 3.77 -11.26 26.17
N TRP A 520 4.18 -10.05 25.77
CA TRP A 520 5.53 -9.55 25.99
C TRP A 520 5.81 -9.32 27.47
N ASP A 521 6.98 -9.78 27.93
CA ASP A 521 7.48 -9.42 29.25
C ASP A 521 8.16 -8.03 29.24
N GLY A 522 8.69 -7.63 30.40
CA GLY A 522 9.34 -6.32 30.54
C GLY A 522 10.63 -6.18 29.73
N GLU A 523 11.35 -7.27 29.51
CA GLU A 523 12.60 -7.28 28.73
C GLU A 523 12.29 -7.18 27.23
N GLU A 524 11.37 -8.02 26.75
CA GLU A 524 10.89 -8.00 25.36
C GLU A 524 10.27 -6.64 24.99
N THR A 525 9.44 -6.09 25.87
CA THR A 525 8.86 -4.74 25.67
C THR A 525 9.95 -3.68 25.55
N ALA A 526 10.98 -3.72 26.39
CA ALA A 526 12.09 -2.77 26.33
C ALA A 526 12.92 -2.94 25.06
N ASP A 527 13.10 -4.18 24.60
CA ASP A 527 13.87 -4.49 23.40
C ASP A 527 13.14 -4.12 22.12
N GLU A 528 11.83 -4.28 22.05
CA GLU A 528 10.98 -3.76 20.96
C GLU A 528 11.10 -2.23 20.84
N ILE A 529 11.04 -1.51 21.98
CA ILE A 529 11.21 -0.04 21.99
C ILE A 529 12.61 0.34 21.50
N LYS A 530 13.67 -0.33 21.98
CA LYS A 530 15.05 -0.06 21.56
C LYS A 530 15.24 -0.37 20.07
N ARG A 531 14.70 -1.49 19.59
CA ARG A 531 14.81 -1.91 18.17
C ARG A 531 14.13 -0.90 17.27
N TYR A 532 12.91 -0.47 17.63
CA TYR A 532 12.20 0.58 16.91
C TYR A 532 12.99 1.89 16.88
N ALA A 533 13.45 2.38 18.04
CA ALA A 533 14.20 3.63 18.13
C ALA A 533 15.51 3.60 17.34
N ARG A 534 16.25 2.47 17.38
CA ARG A 534 17.47 2.28 16.59
C ARG A 534 17.17 2.35 15.10
N ARG A 535 16.18 1.59 14.63
CA ARG A 535 15.75 1.57 13.23
C ARG A 535 15.36 2.97 12.74
N THR A 536 14.53 3.68 13.51
CA THR A 536 14.12 5.06 13.17
C THR A 536 15.34 5.99 13.10
N THR A 537 16.30 5.82 14.01
CA THR A 537 17.55 6.60 13.99
C THR A 537 18.41 6.26 12.76
N GLU A 538 18.51 5.00 12.37
CA GLU A 538 19.27 4.53 11.21
C GLU A 538 18.64 4.99 9.90
N GLU A 539 17.32 4.84 9.73
CA GLU A 539 16.59 5.34 8.54
C GLU A 539 16.74 6.87 8.41
N ARG A 540 16.74 7.59 9.53
CA ARG A 540 16.96 9.04 9.56
C ARG A 540 18.39 9.45 9.38
N ARG A 541 19.37 8.70 9.88
CA ARG A 541 20.80 8.90 9.62
C ARG A 541 21.15 8.52 8.18
N GLY A 542 20.49 7.56 7.55
CA GLY A 542 20.57 7.38 6.10
C GLY A 542 20.16 8.66 5.37
N GLY A 543 19.16 9.37 5.89
CA GLY A 543 18.73 10.70 5.44
C GLY A 543 19.53 11.90 5.97
N ALA A 544 20.32 11.78 7.04
CA ALA A 544 20.96 12.89 7.76
C ALA A 544 22.50 12.78 7.88
N ALA A 545 23.07 11.59 8.03
CA ALA A 545 24.50 11.32 8.26
C ALA A 545 25.43 11.57 7.05
N ILE A 546 24.97 12.29 6.03
CA ILE A 546 25.84 12.95 5.03
C ILE A 546 25.79 14.48 5.20
N THR A 547 25.52 14.97 6.42
CA THR A 547 25.76 16.37 6.81
C THR A 547 27.07 16.57 7.59
N GLU A 548 27.80 15.50 7.94
CA GLU A 548 29.07 15.57 8.70
C GLU A 548 30.30 15.01 7.95
N ALA A 549 30.24 14.85 6.63
CA ALA A 549 31.44 14.74 5.80
C ALA A 549 31.61 16.05 5.03
N ALA A 550 32.38 16.96 5.63
CA ALA A 550 32.74 18.30 5.16
C ALA A 550 33.37 18.34 3.77
#